data_AF-A0AAJ1R0Q7-F1
#
_entry.id   AF-A0AAJ1R0Q7-F1
#
_cell.length_a   1.000
_cell.length_b   1.000
_cell.length_c   1.000
_cell.angle_alpha   90.00
_cell.angle_beta   90.00
_cell.angle_gamma   90.00
#
_symmetry.space_group_name_H-M   'P 1'
#
loop_
_entity.id
_entity.type
_entity.pdbx_description
1 polymer ?
#
loop_
_entity_poly.entity_id
_entity_poly.type
_entity_poly.pdbx_seq_one_letter_code
_entity_poly.pdbx_strand_id
1 'polypeptide(L)'
;MKNKHIYLLLEIIKNNGNVKRLTHEGLRFSEIADLTCKVIADNYAEYIEDNIVLTEIGTQLLSTLTEDFKERDKNNWIIKENKSKIKKIDKDFIYLPNLKELSF
;
A
#
# COMPACT_ATOMS: atom_id res chain seq x y z
N MET A 1 13.20 1.44 -11.18
CA MET A 1 12.17 1.02 -10.21
C MET A 1 12.31 1.91 -8.99
N LYS A 2 11.23 2.47 -8.43
CA LYS A 2 11.37 3.30 -7.22
C LYS A 2 11.69 2.37 -6.05
N ASN A 3 12.90 2.46 -5.48
CA ASN A 3 13.39 1.68 -4.34
C ASN A 3 12.36 1.55 -3.20
N LYS A 4 11.44 2.52 -3.07
CA LYS A 4 10.27 2.49 -2.18
C LYS A 4 9.36 1.27 -2.35
N HIS A 5 9.09 0.80 -3.57
CA HIS A 5 8.18 -0.34 -3.79
C HIS A 5 8.82 -1.68 -3.39
N ILE A 6 10.13 -1.82 -3.62
CA ILE A 6 10.90 -2.99 -3.16
C ILE A 6 10.94 -2.99 -1.63
N TYR A 7 11.25 -1.84 -1.02
CA TYR A 7 11.19 -1.68 0.44
C TYR A 7 9.83 -2.11 1.01
N LEU A 8 8.73 -1.56 0.48
CA LEU A 8 7.37 -1.89 0.94
C LEU A 8 7.05 -3.39 0.76
N LEU A 9 7.46 -3.99 -0.35
CA LEU A 9 7.23 -5.42 -0.60
C LEU A 9 8.00 -6.29 0.40
N LEU A 10 9.27 -5.99 0.65
CA LEU A 10 10.09 -6.70 1.64
C LEU A 10 9.52 -6.53 3.07
N GLU A 11 9.05 -5.33 3.42
CA GLU A 11 8.40 -5.05 4.71
C GLU A 11 7.11 -5.87 4.86
N ILE A 12 6.32 -5.97 3.79
CA ILE A 12 5.11 -6.80 3.76
C ILE A 12 5.45 -8.27 3.95
N ILE A 13 6.46 -8.81 3.25
CA ILE A 13 6.88 -10.20 3.40
C ILE A 13 7.37 -10.47 4.83
N LYS A 14 8.22 -9.60 5.39
CA LYS A 14 8.74 -9.74 6.76
C LYS A 14 7.64 -9.78 7.83
N ASN A 15 6.65 -8.91 7.71
CA ASN A 15 5.61 -8.74 8.72
C ASN A 15 4.35 -9.56 8.42
N ASN A 16 4.36 -10.41 7.39
CA ASN A 16 3.18 -11.07 6.84
C ASN A 16 2.01 -10.08 6.63
N GLY A 17 2.35 -8.92 6.07
CA GLY A 17 1.48 -7.77 5.93
C GLY A 17 0.53 -7.85 4.74
N ASN A 18 -0.31 -6.83 4.59
CA ASN A 18 -1.28 -6.78 3.50
C ASN A 18 -0.72 -6.08 2.25
N VAL A 19 -0.74 -6.79 1.12
CA VAL A 19 -0.37 -6.26 -0.22
C VAL A 19 -1.18 -5.03 -0.66
N LYS A 20 -2.33 -4.76 -0.02
CA LYS A 20 -3.10 -3.52 -0.21
C LYS A 20 -2.26 -2.25 -0.02
N ARG A 21 -1.22 -2.26 0.83
CA ARG A 21 -0.29 -1.13 0.97
C ARG A 21 0.37 -0.75 -0.37
N LEU A 22 0.78 -1.75 -1.17
CA LEU A 22 1.36 -1.52 -2.50
C LEU A 22 0.31 -1.00 -3.48
N THR A 23 -0.93 -1.51 -3.40
CA THR A 23 -2.03 -1.00 -4.25
C THR A 23 -2.40 0.45 -3.95
N HIS A 24 -2.23 0.90 -2.69
CA HIS A 24 -2.45 2.30 -2.31
C HIS A 24 -1.43 3.25 -2.96
N GLU A 25 -0.22 2.75 -3.23
CA GLU A 25 0.82 3.46 -3.97
C GLU A 25 0.60 3.43 -5.50
N GLY A 26 -0.50 2.82 -5.96
CA GLY A 26 -0.89 2.80 -7.38
C GLY A 26 -0.46 1.56 -8.16
N LEU A 27 0.15 0.56 -7.52
CA LEU A 27 0.55 -0.69 -8.17
C LEU A 27 -0.66 -1.59 -8.45
N ARG A 28 -0.69 -2.19 -9.63
CA ARG A 28 -1.63 -3.26 -9.98
C ARG A 28 -1.15 -4.59 -9.41
N PHE A 29 -2.08 -5.52 -9.18
CA PHE A 29 -1.73 -6.87 -8.69
C PHE A 29 -0.77 -7.62 -9.60
N SER A 30 -0.86 -7.43 -10.93
CA SER A 30 0.09 -8.00 -11.88
C SER A 30 1.51 -7.48 -11.65
N GLU A 31 1.66 -6.17 -11.42
CA GLU A 31 2.96 -5.55 -11.17
C GLU A 31 3.53 -5.97 -9.81
N ILE A 32 2.67 -6.20 -8.81
CA ILE A 32 3.08 -6.77 -7.53
C ILE A 32 3.61 -8.19 -7.72
N ALA A 33 2.92 -9.03 -8.49
CA ALA A 33 3.39 -10.38 -8.81
C ALA A 33 4.75 -10.36 -9.53
N ASP A 34 4.90 -9.49 -10.53
CA ASP A 34 6.17 -9.31 -11.25
C ASP A 34 7.32 -8.88 -10.31
N LEU A 35 7.02 -7.99 -9.35
CA LEU A 35 7.98 -7.57 -8.33
C LEU A 35 8.34 -8.73 -7.39
N THR A 36 7.36 -9.51 -6.95
CA THR A 36 7.60 -10.69 -6.11
C THR A 36 8.48 -11.71 -6.83
N CYS A 37 8.21 -11.99 -8.11
CA CYS A 37 9.05 -12.87 -8.91
C CYS A 37 10.50 -12.36 -9.03
N LYS A 38 10.69 -11.04 -9.16
CA LYS A 38 12.04 -10.43 -9.19
C LYS A 38 12.77 -10.57 -7.87
N VAL A 39 12.10 -10.26 -6.75
CA VAL A 39 12.67 -10.38 -5.40
C VAL A 39 13.09 -11.83 -5.10
N ILE A 40 12.33 -12.80 -5.60
CA ILE A 40 12.70 -14.22 -5.49
C ILE A 40 13.87 -14.56 -6.41
N ALA A 41 13.84 -14.10 -7.67
CA ALA A 41 14.94 -14.32 -8.62
C ALA A 41 16.27 -13.72 -8.15
N ASP A 42 16.22 -12.59 -7.45
CA ASP A 42 17.37 -11.89 -6.89
C ASP A 42 17.83 -12.48 -5.53
N ASN A 43 17.25 -13.61 -5.09
CA ASN A 43 17.52 -14.28 -3.80
C ASN A 43 17.27 -13.41 -2.56
N TYR A 44 16.40 -12.41 -2.63
CA TYR A 44 15.99 -11.61 -1.47
C TYR A 44 14.82 -12.25 -0.70
N ALA A 45 14.03 -13.10 -1.35
CA ALA A 45 12.99 -13.88 -0.72
C ALA A 45 12.97 -15.30 -1.29
N GLU A 46 12.50 -16.26 -0.50
CA GLU A 46 12.38 -17.66 -0.86
C GLU A 46 10.98 -18.18 -0.57
N TYR A 47 10.56 -19.19 -1.32
CA TYR A 47 9.28 -19.85 -1.13
C TYR A 47 9.48 -21.12 -0.31
N ILE A 48 8.92 -21.16 0.89
CA ILE A 48 8.99 -22.29 1.82
C ILE A 48 7.57 -22.65 2.23
N GLU A 49 7.14 -23.89 1.93
CA GLU A 49 5.90 -24.49 2.44
C GLU A 49 4.70 -23.53 2.36
N ASP A 50 4.40 -23.07 1.14
CA ASP A 50 3.33 -22.14 0.81
C ASP A 50 3.49 -20.69 1.32
N ASN A 51 4.62 -20.37 1.95
CA ASN A 51 4.94 -19.04 2.46
C ASN A 51 6.11 -18.41 1.69
N ILE A 52 6.09 -17.09 1.58
CA ILE A 52 7.24 -16.33 1.09
C ILE A 52 7.95 -15.79 2.33
N VAL A 53 9.23 -16.13 2.49
CA VAL A 53 10.08 -15.74 3.62
C VAL A 53 11.26 -14.94 3.09
N LEU A 54 11.73 -13.95 3.87
CA LEU A 54 12.94 -13.22 3.51
C LEU A 54 14.19 -14.07 3.78
N THR A 55 15.11 -14.08 2.83
CA THR A 55 16.45 -14.63 3.03
C THR A 55 17.30 -13.69 3.89
N GLU A 56 18.45 -14.16 4.40
CA GLU A 56 19.40 -13.30 5.12
C GLU A 56 19.78 -12.05 4.30
N ILE A 57 20.03 -12.22 3.01
CA ILE A 57 20.37 -11.11 2.09
C ILE A 57 19.19 -10.13 1.98
N GLY A 58 17.96 -10.64 1.86
CA GLY A 58 16.76 -9.81 1.85
C GLY A 58 16.54 -9.03 3.14
N THR A 59 16.86 -9.63 4.29
CA THR A 59 16.78 -8.93 5.59
C THR A 59 17.82 -7.83 5.72
N GLN A 60 19.04 -8.03 5.21
CA GLN A 60 20.08 -7.00 5.17
C GLN A 60 19.65 -5.84 4.25
N LEU A 61 19.18 -6.16 3.04
CA LEU A 61 18.68 -5.16 2.10
C LEU A 61 17.52 -4.35 2.72
N LEU A 62 16.59 -5.03 3.40
CA LEU A 62 15.52 -4.36 4.13
C LEU A 62 16.09 -3.42 5.20
N SER A 63 17.09 -3.83 5.99
CA SER A 63 17.67 -2.95 7.02
C SER A 63 18.29 -1.69 6.42
N THR A 64 19.05 -1.81 5.32
CA THR A 64 19.64 -0.67 4.61
C THR A 64 18.56 0.26 4.06
N LEU A 65 17.55 -0.30 3.40
CA LEU A 65 16.42 0.48 2.88
C LEU A 65 15.60 1.11 4.02
N THR A 66 15.50 0.47 5.18
CA THR A 66 14.79 1.03 6.34
C THR A 66 15.49 2.29 6.84
N GLU A 67 16.82 2.36 6.77
CA GLU A 67 17.57 3.58 7.13
C GLU A 67 17.35 4.70 6.11
N ASP A 68 17.32 4.37 4.82
CA ASP A 68 17.09 5.32 3.72
C ASP A 68 15.65 5.85 3.68
N PHE A 69 14.68 4.98 3.96
CA PHE A 69 13.24 5.28 3.91
C PHE A 69 12.63 5.56 5.27
N LYS A 70 13.43 5.62 6.35
CA LYS A 70 12.96 6.00 7.68
C LYS A 70 12.30 7.37 7.58
N GLU A 71 10.97 7.42 7.75
CA GLU A 71 10.22 8.67 7.68
C GLU A 71 10.72 9.63 8.76
N ARG A 72 11.55 10.59 8.37
CA ARG A 72 12.00 11.69 9.24
C ARG A 72 10.92 12.76 9.42
N ASP A 73 9.88 12.75 8.58
CA ASP A 73 8.84 13.77 8.54
C ASP A 73 7.57 13.31 9.29
N LYS A 74 7.42 13.77 10.54
CA LYS A 74 6.29 13.44 11.43
C LYS A 74 4.91 13.76 10.82
N ASN A 75 4.84 14.62 9.81
CA ASN A 75 3.57 14.98 9.16
C ASN A 75 2.95 13.83 8.34
N ASN A 76 3.75 12.84 7.94
CA ASN A 76 3.27 11.68 7.19
C ASN A 76 2.80 10.51 8.07
N TRP A 77 3.04 10.58 9.39
CA TRP A 77 2.57 9.56 10.34
C TRP A 77 1.05 9.42 10.40
N ILE A 78 0.32 10.50 10.07
CA ILE A 78 -1.14 10.51 10.08
C ILE A 78 -1.62 10.81 8.67
N ILE A 79 -1.98 9.75 7.95
CA ILE A 79 -2.60 9.87 6.63
C ILE A 79 -4.03 10.38 6.83
N LYS A 80 -4.33 11.57 6.31
CA LYS A 80 -5.70 12.13 6.36
C LYS A 80 -6.65 11.24 5.55
N GLU A 81 -7.63 10.65 6.22
CA GLU A 81 -8.68 9.86 5.56
C GLU A 81 -9.63 10.79 4.80
N ASN A 82 -9.40 10.92 3.49
CA ASN A 82 -10.24 11.78 2.64
C ASN A 82 -11.48 11.06 2.08
N LYS A 83 -11.52 9.72 2.12
CA LYS A 83 -12.62 8.93 1.54
C LYS A 83 -13.92 9.05 2.35
N SER A 84 -13.80 9.07 3.67
CA SER A 84 -14.93 9.19 4.60
C SER A 84 -15.33 10.65 4.87
N LYS A 85 -14.68 11.61 4.20
CA LYS A 85 -14.94 13.03 4.39
C LYS A 85 -16.23 13.42 3.68
N ILE A 86 -17.29 13.62 4.46
CA ILE A 86 -18.56 14.17 3.97
C ILE A 86 -18.29 15.56 3.39
N LYS A 87 -18.75 15.80 2.16
CA LYS A 87 -18.69 17.13 1.54
C LYS A 87 -19.55 18.07 2.39
N LYS A 88 -18.99 19.21 2.78
CA LYS A 88 -19.78 20.26 3.43
C LYS A 88 -20.87 20.70 2.46
N ILE A 89 -22.12 20.55 2.88
CA ILE A 89 -23.28 21.11 2.20
C ILE A 89 -23.35 22.59 2.59
N ASP A 90 -23.63 23.45 1.62
CA ASP A 90 -23.83 24.88 1.86
C ASP A 90 -25.08 25.10 2.73
N LYS A 91 -25.09 26.17 3.54
CA LYS A 91 -26.28 26.55 4.33
C LYS A 91 -27.47 26.88 3.43
N ASP A 92 -27.19 27.37 2.22
CA ASP A 92 -28.21 27.77 1.26
C ASP A 92 -28.59 26.63 0.29
N PHE A 93 -28.12 25.41 0.55
CA PHE A 93 -28.44 24.26 -0.29
C PHE A 93 -29.89 23.79 -0.09
N ILE A 94 -30.70 23.95 -1.13
CA ILE A 94 -32.06 23.39 -1.20
C ILE A 94 -31.99 22.08 -1.97
N TYR A 95 -32.29 20.96 -1.29
CA TYR A 95 -32.45 19.66 -1.94
C TYR A 95 -33.85 19.53 -2.54
N LEU A 96 -33.95 19.43 -3.86
CA LEU A 96 -35.21 19.16 -4.56
C LEU A 96 -35.24 17.67 -4.96
N PRO A 97 -36.08 16.84 -4.33
CA PRO A 97 -36.19 15.43 -4.70
C PRO A 97 -36.75 15.28 -6.12
N ASN A 98 -36.28 14.25 -6.83
CA ASN A 98 -36.75 13.98 -8.19
C ASN A 98 -38.18 13.45 -8.15
N LEU A 99 -39.11 14.15 -8.81
CA LEU A 99 -40.54 13.79 -8.84
C LEU A 99 -40.81 12.36 -9.35
N LYS A 100 -39.88 11.79 -10.13
CA LYS A 100 -39.99 10.41 -10.64
C LYS A 100 -39.68 9.32 -9.62
N GLU A 101 -39.05 9.65 -8.49
CA GLU A 101 -38.72 8.70 -7.41
C GLU A 101 -39.81 8.63 -6.34
N LEU A 102 -40.83 9.50 -6.42
CA LEU A 102 -42.01 9.46 -5.57
C LEU A 102 -43.02 8.45 -6.13
N SER A 103 -42.73 7.17 -5.95
CA SER A 103 -43.76 6.13 -6.03
C SER A 103 -44.47 6.05 -4.68
N PHE A 104 -45.75 6.43 -4.63
CA PHE A 104 -46.66 6.17 -3.51
C PHE A 104 -47.38 4.84 -3.70
#